data_AF-A0ABD0Q3Q5-F1
#
_entry.id   AF-A0ABD0Q3Q5-F1
#
_cell.length_a   1.000
_cell.length_b   1.000
_cell.length_c   1.000
_cell.angle_alpha   90.00
_cell.angle_beta   90.00
_cell.angle_gamma   90.00
#
_symmetry.space_group_name_H-M   'P 1'
#
loop_
_entity.id
_entity.type
_entity.pdbx_description
1 polymer ?
#
loop_
_entity_poly.entity_id
_entity_poly.type
_entity_poly.pdbx_seq_one_letter_code
_entity_poly.pdbx_strand_id
1 'polypeptide(L)'
;CETPADVRVDQCYFNTSRKEKNIKLTGAEVLRWAAVESPVSLNITCNYTIHKQSINKPSSVSPAATVTVLDSLPKPIISVNDDDVQPIISCEIPLSVRADFNCSLYTEDDDLL
;
A
#
# COMPACT_ATOMS: atom_id res chain seq x y z
N CYS A 1 -10.92 -5.13 7.34
CA CYS A 1 -11.50 -4.19 8.31
C CYS A 1 -11.22 -4.78 9.66
N GLU A 2 -10.45 -4.08 10.48
CA GLU A 2 -10.28 -4.48 11.88
C GLU A 2 -11.45 -3.91 12.66
N THR A 3 -12.03 -4.76 13.50
CA THR A 3 -13.15 -4.38 14.36
C THR A 3 -12.71 -4.61 15.80
N PRO A 4 -13.24 -3.83 16.76
CA PRO A 4 -13.10 -4.16 18.17
C PRO A 4 -13.51 -5.63 18.42
N ALA A 5 -12.82 -6.29 19.35
CA ALA A 5 -12.97 -7.74 19.57
C ALA A 5 -14.38 -8.18 19.97
N ASP A 6 -15.19 -7.25 20.49
CA ASP A 6 -16.57 -7.44 20.94
C ASP A 6 -17.61 -7.31 19.81
N VAL A 7 -17.21 -6.85 18.62
CA VAL A 7 -18.12 -6.63 17.49
C VAL A 7 -17.95 -7.73 16.44
N ARG A 8 -18.98 -8.57 16.29
CA ARG A 8 -19.10 -9.47 15.14
C ARG A 8 -19.68 -8.70 13.96
N VAL A 9 -18.87 -8.52 12.94
CA VAL A 9 -19.27 -7.86 11.69
C VAL A 9 -19.66 -8.90 10.66
N ASP A 10 -20.86 -8.73 10.11
CA ASP A 10 -21.38 -9.62 9.07
C ASP A 10 -20.88 -9.19 7.69
N GLN A 11 -20.71 -7.88 7.49
CA GLN A 11 -20.41 -7.26 6.19
C GLN A 11 -19.50 -6.04 6.37
N CYS A 12 -18.38 -5.99 5.66
CA CYS A 12 -17.54 -4.80 5.56
C CYS A 12 -17.48 -4.30 4.12
N TYR A 13 -17.69 -3.01 3.94
CA TYR A 13 -17.74 -2.36 2.65
C TYR A 13 -16.55 -1.42 2.50
N PHE A 14 -15.89 -1.51 1.35
CA PHE A 14 -14.86 -0.60 0.88
C PHE A 14 -15.43 0.27 -0.23
N ASN A 15 -15.24 1.58 -0.11
CA ASN A 15 -15.80 2.57 -1.00
C ASN A 15 -14.70 3.40 -1.63
N THR A 16 -14.81 3.60 -2.94
CA THR A 16 -14.10 4.66 -3.68
C THR A 16 -15.13 5.62 -4.24
N SER A 17 -14.69 6.74 -4.81
CA SER A 17 -15.58 7.68 -5.51
C SER A 17 -16.35 7.06 -6.69
N ARG A 18 -15.99 5.84 -7.14
CA ARG A 18 -16.61 5.19 -8.29
C ARG A 18 -17.34 3.88 -7.98
N LYS A 19 -16.97 3.17 -6.91
CA LYS A 19 -17.42 1.79 -6.66
C LYS A 19 -17.46 1.45 -5.17
N GLU A 20 -18.30 0.48 -4.83
CA GLU A 20 -18.39 -0.19 -3.52
C GLU A 20 -18.00 -1.67 -3.66
N LYS A 21 -17.40 -2.28 -2.63
CA LYS A 21 -17.09 -3.72 -2.60
C LYS A 21 -17.12 -4.28 -1.18
N ASN A 22 -17.71 -5.45 -0.99
CA ASN A 22 -18.01 -6.04 0.32
C ASN A 22 -16.99 -7.13 0.80
N ILE A 23 -15.88 -7.33 0.10
CA ILE A 23 -14.91 -8.39 0.42
C ILE A 23 -13.54 -7.81 0.82
N LYS A 24 -12.70 -8.62 1.47
CA LYS A 24 -11.30 -8.27 1.73
C LYS A 24 -10.59 -7.97 0.41
N LEU A 25 -9.85 -6.87 0.37
CA LEU A 25 -9.09 -6.44 -0.80
C LEU A 25 -7.59 -6.50 -0.51
N THR A 26 -6.84 -7.19 -1.36
CA THR A 26 -5.40 -7.03 -1.54
C THR A 26 -5.11 -5.86 -2.49
N GLY A 27 -3.89 -5.32 -2.51
CA GLY A 27 -3.52 -4.21 -3.41
C GLY A 27 -3.81 -4.50 -4.90
N ALA A 28 -3.57 -5.74 -5.36
CA ALA A 28 -3.89 -6.17 -6.72
C ALA A 28 -5.40 -6.22 -7.00
N GLU A 29 -6.21 -6.57 -5.99
CA GLU A 29 -7.67 -6.59 -6.10
C GLU A 29 -8.28 -5.19 -6.10
N VAL A 30 -7.60 -4.20 -5.50
CA VAL A 30 -8.00 -2.78 -5.54
C VAL A 30 -7.94 -2.24 -6.97
N LEU A 31 -6.87 -2.49 -7.72
CA LEU A 31 -6.74 -2.05 -9.13
C LEU A 31 -7.85 -2.60 -10.02
N ARG A 32 -8.01 -3.94 -10.00
CA ARG A 32 -9.04 -4.62 -10.79
C ARG A 32 -10.43 -4.15 -10.43
N TRP A 33 -10.68 -3.92 -9.14
CA TRP A 33 -11.96 -3.40 -8.67
C TRP A 33 -12.19 -1.97 -9.14
N ALA A 34 -11.27 -1.05 -8.89
CA ALA A 34 -11.42 0.36 -9.25
C ALA A 34 -11.45 0.58 -10.78
N ALA A 35 -11.07 -0.43 -11.58
CA ALA A 35 -10.97 -0.35 -13.05
C ALA A 35 -10.17 0.87 -13.49
N VAL A 36 -9.03 1.06 -12.83
CA VAL A 36 -8.05 2.09 -13.13
C VAL A 36 -6.76 1.40 -13.53
N GLU A 37 -6.08 1.99 -14.50
CA GLU A 37 -4.70 1.65 -14.80
C GLU A 37 -3.79 2.33 -13.77
N SER A 38 -2.66 1.71 -13.47
CA SER A 38 -1.68 2.31 -12.57
C SER A 38 -0.60 3.04 -13.39
N PRO A 39 0.28 3.86 -12.77
CA PRO A 39 0.29 4.24 -11.36
C PRO A 39 -0.91 5.11 -10.98
N VAL A 40 -1.54 4.80 -9.85
CA VAL A 40 -2.73 5.53 -9.39
C VAL A 40 -2.82 5.59 -7.87
N SER A 41 -3.26 6.74 -7.36
CA SER A 41 -3.61 6.93 -5.95
C SER A 41 -5.13 6.93 -5.80
N LEU A 42 -5.64 6.03 -4.97
CA LEU A 42 -7.06 5.86 -4.70
C LEU A 42 -7.36 6.22 -3.24
N ASN A 43 -8.35 7.08 -3.04
CA ASN A 43 -8.89 7.33 -1.72
C ASN A 43 -9.97 6.28 -1.44
N ILE A 44 -9.72 5.46 -0.41
CA ILE A 44 -10.60 4.38 0.01
C ILE A 44 -11.14 4.71 1.39
N THR A 45 -12.45 4.62 1.56
CA THR A 45 -13.11 4.63 2.87
C THR A 45 -13.70 3.25 3.14
N CYS A 46 -14.01 2.97 4.39
CA CYS A 46 -14.73 1.75 4.75
C CYS A 46 -15.79 2.01 5.81
N ASN A 47 -16.78 1.12 5.82
CA ASN A 47 -17.80 1.04 6.85
C ASN A 47 -18.23 -0.42 7.00
N TYR A 48 -18.85 -0.73 8.13
CA TYR A 48 -19.38 -2.07 8.36
C TYR A 48 -20.85 -2.03 8.73
N THR A 49 -21.50 -3.17 8.60
CA THR A 49 -22.88 -3.35 9.05
C THR A 49 -22.95 -4.55 9.99
N ILE A 50 -23.74 -4.39 11.05
CA ILE A 50 -24.10 -5.49 11.95
C ILE A 50 -25.59 -5.82 11.79
N HIS A 51 -25.92 -7.10 11.87
CA HIS A 51 -27.29 -7.56 11.90
C HIS A 51 -27.76 -7.71 13.35
N LYS A 52 -28.72 -6.88 13.78
CA LYS A 52 -29.27 -6.93 15.13
C LYS A 52 -30.79 -6.83 15.10
N GLN A 53 -31.46 -7.80 15.70
CA GLN A 53 -32.94 -7.86 15.79
C GLN A 53 -33.61 -7.74 14.41
N SER A 54 -33.11 -8.49 13.41
CA SER A 54 -33.61 -8.47 12.03
C SER A 54 -33.43 -7.13 11.29
N ILE A 55 -32.64 -6.20 11.83
CA ILE A 55 -32.34 -4.90 11.23
C ILE A 55 -30.83 -4.77 11.01
N ASN A 56 -30.46 -4.28 9.81
CA ASN A 56 -29.09 -3.93 9.48
C ASN A 56 -28.76 -2.55 10.03
N LYS A 57 -27.73 -2.45 10.86
CA LYS A 57 -27.24 -1.18 11.43
C LYS A 57 -25.85 -0.86 10.89
N PRO A 58 -25.69 0.16 10.03
CA PRO A 58 -24.39 0.56 9.52
C PRO A 58 -23.61 1.39 10.55
N SER A 59 -22.28 1.29 10.49
CA SER A 59 -21.36 2.18 11.21
C SER A 59 -21.25 3.54 10.52
N SER A 60 -20.61 4.50 11.19
CA SER A 60 -20.04 5.66 10.51
C SER A 60 -18.99 5.24 9.48
N VAL A 61 -18.82 6.05 8.44
CA VAL A 61 -17.77 5.88 7.43
C VAL A 61 -16.43 6.29 8.01
N SER A 62 -15.38 5.53 7.72
CA SER A 62 -14.01 5.83 8.14
C SER A 62 -13.48 7.12 7.49
N PRO A 63 -12.43 7.73 8.05
CA PRO A 63 -11.58 8.64 7.29
C PRO A 63 -11.06 7.97 6.01
N ALA A 64 -10.81 8.78 4.98
CA ALA A 64 -10.24 8.28 3.73
C ALA A 64 -8.77 7.91 3.93
N ALA A 65 -8.40 6.71 3.49
CA ALA A 65 -7.02 6.27 3.38
C ALA A 65 -6.59 6.31 1.90
N THR A 66 -5.45 6.93 1.62
CA THR A 66 -4.88 6.94 0.27
C THR A 66 -4.05 5.69 0.05
N VAL A 67 -4.43 4.89 -0.95
CA VAL A 67 -3.67 3.73 -1.40
C VAL A 67 -3.08 4.05 -2.76
N THR A 68 -1.75 4.08 -2.85
CA THR A 68 -1.03 4.23 -4.11
C THR A 68 -0.64 2.85 -4.61
N VAL A 69 -1.07 2.53 -5.83
CA VAL A 69 -0.62 1.32 -6.51
C VAL A 69 0.33 1.74 -7.64
N LEU A 70 1.47 1.05 -7.70
CA LEU A 70 2.56 1.34 -8.62
C LEU A 70 2.65 0.20 -9.66
N ASP A 71 2.81 0.55 -10.94
CA ASP A 71 2.92 -0.41 -12.05
C ASP A 71 4.30 -1.06 -12.09
N SER A 72 5.30 -0.34 -11.61
CA SER A 72 6.66 -0.82 -11.42
C SER A 72 7.19 -0.29 -10.10
N LEU A 73 8.02 -1.09 -9.44
CA LEU A 73 8.74 -0.63 -8.26
C LEU A 73 9.69 0.48 -8.71
N PRO A 74 9.65 1.66 -8.06
CA PRO A 74 10.52 2.75 -8.41
C PRO A 74 11.97 2.32 -8.14
N LYS A 75 12.88 2.69 -9.04
CA LYS A 75 14.29 2.33 -8.91
C LYS A 75 14.89 3.00 -7.66
N PRO A 76 15.74 2.30 -6.89
CA PRO A 76 16.52 2.94 -5.84
C PRO A 76 17.44 4.01 -6.43
N ILE A 77 17.74 5.02 -5.63
CA ILE A 77 18.60 6.13 -5.98
C ILE A 77 19.98 5.85 -5.39
N ILE A 78 21.01 5.94 -6.23
CA ILE A 78 22.41 5.82 -5.81
C ILE A 78 23.01 7.22 -5.78
N SER A 79 23.65 7.57 -4.67
CA SER A 79 24.45 8.78 -4.53
C SER A 79 25.85 8.44 -4.02
N VAL A 80 26.83 9.21 -4.48
CA VAL A 80 28.22 9.11 -4.07
C VAL A 80 28.62 10.47 -3.50
N ASN A 81 29.07 10.49 -2.26
CA ASN A 81 29.68 11.66 -1.64
C ASN A 81 31.19 11.43 -1.58
N ASP A 82 31.96 12.24 -2.31
CA ASP A 82 33.42 12.13 -2.47
C ASP A 82 34.16 13.29 -1.78
N ASP A 83 33.45 14.11 -0.99
CA ASP A 83 34.03 15.23 -0.24
C ASP A 83 34.71 14.78 1.08
N ASP A 84 34.56 13.50 1.44
CA ASP A 84 35.14 12.89 2.64
C ASP A 84 36.46 12.15 2.33
N VAL A 85 37.28 11.88 3.36
CA VAL A 85 38.52 11.09 3.22
C VAL A 85 38.28 9.70 2.61
N GLN A 86 37.05 9.19 2.69
CA GLN A 86 36.58 7.98 2.02
C GLN A 86 35.24 8.24 1.34
N PRO A 87 35.04 7.78 0.10
CA PRO A 87 33.78 7.98 -0.61
C PRO A 87 32.65 7.22 0.09
N ILE A 88 31.55 7.93 0.37
CA ILE A 88 30.33 7.35 0.94
C ILE A 88 29.37 7.05 -0.20
N ILE A 89 29.01 5.77 -0.35
CA ILE A 89 28.00 5.31 -1.30
C ILE A 89 26.70 5.08 -0.54
N SER A 90 25.65 5.79 -0.92
CA SER A 90 24.31 5.66 -0.34
C SER A 90 23.34 5.08 -1.36
N CYS A 91 22.53 4.11 -0.93
CA CYS A 91 21.46 3.52 -1.71
C CYS A 91 20.12 3.80 -1.02
N GLU A 92 19.35 4.73 -1.57
CA GLU A 92 18.10 5.21 -0.99
C GLU A 92 16.90 4.63 -1.73
N ILE A 93 15.96 4.08 -0.96
CA ILE A 93 14.70 3.56 -1.51
C ILE A 93 13.64 4.64 -1.44
N PRO A 94 12.91 4.91 -2.55
CA PRO A 94 11.84 5.89 -2.56
C PRO A 94 10.79 5.61 -1.47
N LEU A 95 10.40 6.66 -0.73
CA LEU A 95 9.41 6.61 0.36
C LEU A 95 8.03 6.05 -0.04
N SER A 96 7.76 5.95 -1.34
CA SER A 96 6.54 5.33 -1.88
C SER A 96 6.50 3.80 -1.69
N VAL A 97 7.63 3.15 -1.37
CA VAL A 97 7.71 1.71 -1.11
C VAL A 97 7.64 1.46 0.40
N ARG A 98 6.48 0.98 0.88
CA ARG A 98 6.23 0.65 2.30
C ARG A 98 6.23 -0.86 2.57
N ALA A 99 7.23 -1.56 2.08
CA ALA A 99 7.43 -3.00 2.29
C ALA A 99 8.79 -3.25 2.96
N ASP A 100 9.00 -4.44 3.53
CA ASP A 100 10.34 -4.86 3.96
C ASP A 100 11.24 -4.94 2.72
N PHE A 101 12.27 -4.10 2.68
CA PHE A 101 13.21 -4.05 1.57
C PHE A 101 14.63 -4.34 2.02
N ASN A 102 15.41 -4.94 1.13
CA ASN A 102 16.84 -5.17 1.30
C ASN A 102 17.59 -4.48 0.16
N CYS A 103 18.64 -3.72 0.48
CA CYS A 103 19.55 -3.16 -0.51
C CYS A 103 20.81 -4.03 -0.56
N SER A 104 21.18 -4.48 -1.75
CA SER A 104 22.44 -5.20 -1.98
C SER A 104 23.27 -4.42 -2.98
N LEU A 105 24.49 -4.07 -2.59
CA LEU A 105 25.49 -3.45 -3.45
C LEU A 105 26.40 -4.56 -3.97
N TYR A 106 26.56 -4.61 -5.29
CA TYR A 106 27.49 -5.52 -5.95
C TYR A 106 28.58 -4.67 -6.59
N THR A 107 29.82 -4.96 -6.24
CA THR A 107 30.98 -4.55 -7.04
C THR A 107 31.22 -5.67 -8.04
N GLU A 108 31.51 -5.34 -9.29
CA GLU A 108 32.20 -6.32 -10.14
C GLU A 108 33.55 -6.56 -9.45
N ASP A 109 33.74 -7.75 -8.88
CA ASP A 109 35.07 -8.18 -8.50
C ASP A 109 35.91 -8.07 -9.78
N ASP A 110 36.94 -7.24 -9.75
CA ASP A 110 38.00 -7.23 -10.75
C ASP A 110 38.39 -8.69 -10.94
N ASP A 111 38.21 -9.23 -12.15
CA ASP A 111 38.81 -10.48 -12.57
C ASP A 111 40.31 -10.34 -12.29
N LEU A 112 40.75 -10.81 -11.11
CA LEU A 112 42.15 -10.84 -10.72
C LEU A 112 42.86 -11.76 -11.73
N LEU A 113 43.55 -11.11 -12.67
CA LEU A 113 44.65 -11.58 -13.53
C LEU A 113 45.06 -13.06 -13.37
#